data_AF-A0AB36RHA3-F1
#
_entry.id   AF-A0AB36RHA3-F1
#
_cell.length_a   1.000
_cell.length_b   1.000
_cell.length_c   1.000
_cell.angle_alpha   90.00
_cell.angle_beta   90.00
_cell.angle_gamma   90.00
#
_symmetry.space_group_name_H-M   'P 1'
#
loop_
_entity.id
_entity.type
_entity.pdbx_description
1 polymer ?
#
loop_
_entity_poly.entity_id
_entity_poly.type
_entity_poly.pdbx_seq_one_letter_code
_entity_poly.pdbx_strand_id
1 'polypeptide(L)' 'MQIDNPILEARKSLAMTKTALAKALGVNLSTVWRWEKGQLPISPVVKRALEQLVAEKAA' A
#
# COMPACT_ATOMS: atom_id res chain seq x y z
N MET A 1 -6.72 17.85 5.91
CA MET A 1 -7.25 16.65 6.58
C MET A 1 -6.35 15.49 6.19
N GLN A 2 -5.39 15.17 7.04
CA GLN A 2 -4.40 14.12 6.79
C GLN A 2 -5.09 12.79 7.11
N ILE A 3 -5.49 12.06 6.06
CA ILE A 3 -5.96 10.69 6.23
C ILE A 3 -4.67 9.88 6.40
N ASP A 4 -4.36 9.46 7.62
CA ASP A 4 -3.20 8.60 7.92
C ASP A 4 -3.42 7.23 7.27
N ASN A 5 -3.11 7.15 5.98
CA ASN A 5 -3.26 5.95 5.19
C ASN A 5 -1.89 5.40 4.82
N PRO A 6 -1.37 4.42 5.57
CA PRO A 6 -0.01 3.91 5.35
C PRO A 6 0.18 3.34 3.95
N ILE A 7 -0.87 2.79 3.33
CA ILE A 7 -0.82 2.29 1.95
C ILE A 7 -0.62 3.43 0.95
N LEU A 8 -1.37 4.53 1.11
CA LEU A 8 -1.29 5.69 0.22
C LEU A 8 0.09 6.34 0.28
N GLU A 9 0.62 6.51 1.49
CA GLU A 9 1.90 7.17 1.72
C GLU A 9 3.07 6.33 1.20
N ALA A 10 3.09 5.03 1.52
CA ALA A 10 4.09 4.11 0.96
C ALA A 10 4.04 4.05 -0.57
N ARG A 11 2.84 4.06 -1.17
CA ARG A 11 2.71 4.08 -2.63
C ARG A 11 3.34 5.33 -3.24
N LYS A 12 3.06 6.50 -2.65
CA LYS A 12 3.56 7.78 -3.14
C LYS A 12 5.07 7.89 -2.97
N SER A 13 5.61 7.46 -1.83
CA SER A 13 7.06 7.48 -1.58
C SER A 13 7.82 6.60 -2.57
N LEU A 14 7.21 5.49 -3.00
CA LEU A 14 7.77 4.58 -4.00
C LEU A 14 7.42 4.97 -5.46
N ALA A 15 6.77 6.12 -5.68
CA ALA A 15 6.28 6.58 -6.99
C ALA A 15 5.47 5.51 -7.78
N MET A 16 4.78 4.61 -7.06
CA MET A 16 4.05 3.50 -7.67
C MET A 16 2.63 3.89 -8.09
N THR A 17 2.15 3.28 -9.17
CA THR A 17 0.72 3.28 -9.48
C THR A 17 -0.02 2.32 -8.54
N LYS A 18 -1.35 2.46 -8.42
CA LYS A 18 -2.16 1.54 -7.58
C LYS A 18 -2.09 0.11 -8.09
N THR A 19 -2.02 -0.06 -9.41
CA THR A 19 -1.84 -1.36 -10.08
C THR A 19 -0.46 -1.96 -9.81
N ALA A 20 0.61 -1.16 -9.85
CA ALA A 20 1.95 -1.63 -9.51
C ALA A 20 2.03 -2.09 -8.04
N LEU A 21 1.48 -1.32 -7.11
CA LEU A 21 1.43 -1.70 -5.71
C LEU A 21 0.59 -2.96 -5.47
N ALA A 22 -0.58 -3.05 -6.12
CA ALA A 22 -1.43 -4.25 -6.03
C ALA A 22 -0.68 -5.50 -6.49
N LYS A 23 0.04 -5.41 -7.61
CA LYS A 23 0.88 -6.49 -8.13
C LYS A 23 2.02 -6.85 -7.18
N ALA A 24 2.70 -5.86 -6.60
CA ALA A 24 3.78 -6.08 -5.65
C ALA A 24 3.30 -6.77 -4.35
N LEU A 25 2.11 -6.42 -3.88
CA LEU A 25 1.50 -6.99 -2.67
C LEU A 25 0.68 -8.28 -2.96
N GLY A 26 0.59 -8.71 -4.21
CA GLY A 26 -0.19 -9.90 -4.58
C GLY A 26 -1.70 -9.78 -4.36
N VAL A 27 -2.25 -8.56 -4.43
CA VAL A 27 -3.68 -8.29 -4.20
C VAL A 27 -4.35 -7.70 -5.45
N ASN A 28 -5.70 -7.70 -5.45
CA ASN A 28 -6.46 -7.04 -6.50
C ASN A 28 -6.38 -5.51 -6.37
N LEU A 29 -6.38 -4.79 -7.51
CA LEU A 29 -6.43 -3.33 -7.57
C LEU A 29 -7.56 -2.73 -6.73
N SER A 30 -8.74 -3.35 -6.76
CA SER A 30 -9.91 -2.92 -5.98
C SER A 30 -9.66 -2.95 -4.47
N THR A 31 -8.80 -3.85 -3.99
CA THR A 31 -8.38 -3.92 -2.59
C THR A 31 -7.54 -2.71 -2.21
N VAL A 32 -6.56 -2.33 -3.04
CA VAL A 32 -5.75 -1.12 -2.82
C VAL A 32 -6.62 0.13 -2.82
N TRP A 33 -7.59 0.22 -3.74
CA TRP A 33 -8.51 1.36 -3.78
C TRP A 33 -9.36 1.49 -2.52
N ARG A 34 -9.90 0.38 -2.00
CA ARG A 34 -10.65 0.35 -0.73
C ARG A 34 -9.77 0.70 0.47
N TRP A 35 -8.54 0.20 0.51
CA TRP A 35 -7.58 0.58 1.55
C TRP A 35 -7.31 2.07 1.53
N GLU A 36 -6.95 2.65 0.37
CA GLU A 36 -6.64 4.07 0.24
C GLU A 36 -7.82 4.99 0.61
N LYS A 37 -9.05 4.53 0.40
CA LYS A 37 -10.27 5.24 0.81
C LYS A 37 -10.67 5.01 2.27
N GLY A 38 -9.97 4.17 3.01
CA GLY A 38 -10.32 3.80 4.39
C GLY A 38 -11.58 2.93 4.50
N GLN A 39 -12.05 2.35 3.39
CA GLN A 39 -13.22 1.46 3.36
C GLN A 39 -12.91 0.05 3.85
N LEU A 40 -11.62 -0.30 3.92
CA LEU A 40 -11.14 -1.58 4.39
C LEU A 40 -9.88 -1.34 5.23
N PRO A 41 -9.78 -1.85 6.47
CA PRO A 41 -8.53 -1.83 7.21
C PRO A 41 -7.52 -2.81 6.58
N ILE A 42 -6.24 -2.48 6.67
CA ILE A 42 -5.17 -3.42 6.29
C ILE A 42 -4.94 -4.43 7.42
N SER A 43 -4.66 -5.69 7.04
CA SER A 43 -4.26 -6.70 8.02
C SER A 43 -2.81 -6.52 8.45
N PRO A 44 -2.41 -7.05 9.63
CA PRO A 44 -1.01 -7.01 10.07
C PRO A 44 -0.02 -7.65 9.07
N VAL A 45 -0.46 -8.67 8.33
CA VAL A 45 0.35 -9.33 7.29
C VAL A 45 0.64 -8.38 6.13
N VAL A 46 -0.39 -7.67 5.66
CA VAL A 46 -0.23 -6.66 4.59
C VAL A 46 0.65 -5.52 5.06
N LYS A 47 0.52 -5.10 6.33
CA LYS A 47 1.37 -4.06 6.90
C LYS A 47 2.85 -4.45 6.85
N ARG A 48 3.19 -5.69 7.25
CA ARG A 48 4.57 -6.20 7.17
C ARG A 48 5.07 -6.30 5.73
N ALA A 49 4.24 -6.78 4.81
CA ALA A 49 4.61 -6.85 3.39
C ALA A 49 4.88 -5.45 2.81
N LEU A 50 4.11 -4.44 3.22
CA LEU A 50 4.33 -3.06 2.84
C LEU A 50 5.65 -2.50 3.39
N GLU A 51 5.94 -2.75 4.67
CA GLU A 51 7.20 -2.33 5.31
C GLU A 51 8.42 -2.96 4.61
N GLN A 52 8.35 -4.25 4.27
CA GLN A 52 9.39 -4.95 3.51
C GLN A 52 9.56 -4.35 2.11
N LEU A 53 8.46 -4.12 1.38
CA LEU A 53 8.50 -3.55 0.04
C LEU A 53 9.14 -2.15 0.04
N VAL A 54 8.86 -1.33 1.07
CA VAL A 54 9.48 0.00 1.23
C VAL A 54 10.97 -0.14 1.52
N ALA A 55 11.37 -1.06 2.39
CA ALA A 55 12.77 -1.30 2.71
C ALA A 55 13.58 -1.79 1.49
N GLU A 56 13.03 -2.73 0.71
CA GLU A 56 13.67 -3.28 -0.50
C GLU A 56 13.87 -2.25 -1.61
N LYS A 57 12.99 -1.26 -1.71
CA LYS A 57 13.04 -0.22 -2.75
C LYS A 57 13.78 1.05 -2.33
N ALA A 58 14.07 1.19 -1.04
CA ALA A 58 14.89 2.27 -0.49
C ALA A 58 16.39 1.95 -0.46
N ALA A 59 16.76 0.68 -0.69
CA ALA A 59 18.13 0.20 -0.86
C ALA A 59 18.59 0.35 -2.32
#